data_AF-A0A956YVA7-F1
#
_entry.id   AF-A0A956YVA7-F1
#
_cell.length_a   1.000
_cell.length_b   1.000
_cell.length_c   1.000
_cell.angle_alpha   90.00
_cell.angle_beta   90.00
_cell.angle_gamma   90.00
#
_symmetry.space_group_name_H-M   'P 1'
#
loop_
_entity.id
_entity.type
_entity.pdbx_description
1 polymer ?
#
loop_
_entity_poly.entity_id
_entity_poly.type
_entity_poly.pdbx_seq_one_letter_code
_entity_poly.pdbx_strand_id
1 'polypeptide(L)'
;QAKASAQPVKSAETGDGMLVVTRPNAADGGSPINIYVDDFKVGSIMGGQKQTYPLSPGSHEVYFHYGSKSNVYTLDVVPGKQIVFEVKFKWLFGTDVVVNQLSS
;
A
#
# COMPACT_ATOMS: atom_id res chain seq x y z
N GLN A 1 7.90 -10.18 -25.32
CA GLN A 1 7.32 -9.04 -24.57
C GLN A 1 8.16 -8.80 -23.32
N ALA A 2 8.35 -7.53 -22.96
CA ALA A 2 9.41 -7.08 -22.07
C ALA A 2 9.16 -7.35 -20.57
N LYS A 3 10.20 -7.92 -19.95
CA LYS A 3 10.68 -7.84 -18.55
C LYS A 3 9.78 -7.11 -17.53
N ALA A 4 9.01 -7.87 -16.75
CA ALA A 4 8.58 -7.44 -15.43
C ALA A 4 9.75 -7.64 -14.46
N SER A 5 10.64 -6.65 -14.38
CA SER A 5 11.59 -6.57 -13.27
C SER A 5 10.79 -6.16 -12.03
N ALA A 6 10.29 -7.15 -11.28
CA ALA A 6 9.97 -6.94 -9.87
C ALA A 6 11.25 -6.41 -9.23
N GLN A 7 11.27 -5.13 -8.86
CA GLN A 7 12.35 -4.64 -8.01
C GLN A 7 12.25 -5.43 -6.70
N PRO A 8 13.36 -6.03 -6.23
CA PRO A 8 13.36 -6.73 -4.97
C PRO A 8 12.96 -5.72 -3.89
N VAL A 9 12.01 -6.10 -3.04
CA VAL A 9 11.75 -5.39 -1.78
C VAL A 9 13.11 -5.34 -1.09
N LYS A 10 13.74 -4.17 -1.04
CA LYS A 10 15.02 -4.04 -0.33
C LYS A 10 14.78 -4.48 1.11
N SER A 11 15.69 -5.29 1.66
CA SER A 11 15.68 -5.55 3.10
C SER A 11 15.73 -4.21 3.81
N ALA A 12 14.87 -4.01 4.83
CA ALA A 12 14.81 -2.77 5.58
C ALA A 12 16.22 -2.39 6.08
N GLU A 13 16.72 -1.23 5.66
CA GLU A 13 17.99 -0.69 6.12
C GLU A 13 17.79 0.07 7.44
N THR A 14 18.85 0.17 8.23
CA THR A 14 18.84 0.85 9.54
C THR A 14 18.65 2.37 9.33
N GLY A 15 17.41 2.80 9.10
CA GLY A 15 17.10 4.19 8.74
C GLY A 15 15.90 4.34 7.81
N ASP A 16 15.33 3.26 7.29
CA ASP A 16 14.11 3.32 6.49
C ASP A 16 12.90 3.69 7.36
N GLY A 17 11.93 4.37 6.75
CA GLY A 17 10.57 4.41 7.29
C GLY A 17 9.81 3.17 6.82
N MET A 18 8.69 2.87 7.48
CA MET A 18 7.88 1.70 7.12
C MET A 18 6.48 2.12 6.67
N LEU A 19 6.12 1.75 5.45
CA LEU A 19 4.73 1.75 5.00
C LEU A 19 4.06 0.47 5.51
N VAL A 20 3.07 0.61 6.38
CA VAL A 20 2.27 -0.49 6.91
C VAL A 20 0.89 -0.42 6.28
N VAL A 21 0.49 -1.44 5.54
CA VAL A 21 -0.84 -1.52 4.93
C VAL A 21 -1.62 -2.64 5.61
N THR A 22 -2.78 -2.34 6.16
CA THR A 22 -3.70 -3.32 6.75
C THR A 22 -5.00 -3.35 5.97
N ARG A 23 -5.56 -4.55 5.80
CA ARG A 23 -6.90 -4.74 5.26
C ARG A 23 -7.65 -5.70 6.19
N PRO A 24 -8.36 -5.19 7.22
CA PRO A 24 -8.88 -6.03 8.30
C PRO A 24 -10.02 -6.96 7.88
N ASN A 25 -10.78 -6.62 6.84
CA ASN A 25 -11.96 -7.39 6.46
C ASN A 25 -11.63 -8.50 5.44
N ALA A 26 -11.81 -9.76 5.85
CA ALA A 26 -11.66 -10.93 4.98
C ALA A 26 -12.89 -11.18 4.08
N ALA A 27 -14.06 -10.62 4.43
CA ALA A 27 -15.34 -10.89 3.78
C ALA A 27 -15.53 -10.15 2.44
N ASP A 28 -14.69 -9.15 2.12
CA ASP A 28 -14.85 -8.27 0.96
C ASP A 28 -14.37 -8.87 -0.38
N GLY A 29 -14.62 -10.17 -0.59
CA GLY A 29 -14.60 -10.79 -1.92
C GLY A 29 -13.25 -10.75 -2.64
N GLY A 30 -12.28 -11.53 -2.16
CA GLY A 30 -11.20 -12.19 -2.92
C GLY A 30 -10.28 -11.36 -3.83
N SER A 31 -10.51 -10.07 -4.00
CA SER A 31 -9.84 -9.26 -5.01
C SER A 31 -8.65 -8.55 -4.38
N PRO A 32 -7.43 -8.77 -4.89
CA PRO A 32 -6.23 -8.14 -4.34
C PRO A 32 -6.24 -6.64 -4.61
N ILE A 33 -5.74 -5.86 -3.65
CA ILE A 33 -5.43 -4.45 -3.86
C ILE A 33 -3.95 -4.37 -4.15
N ASN A 34 -3.59 -3.89 -5.34
CA ASN A 34 -2.20 -3.73 -5.73
C ASN A 34 -1.66 -2.42 -5.14
N ILE A 35 -0.46 -2.50 -4.58
CA ILE A 35 0.20 -1.37 -3.92
C ILE A 35 1.39 -0.99 -4.78
N TYR A 36 1.46 0.29 -5.15
CA TYR A 36 2.57 0.86 -5.89
C TYR A 36 3.21 1.98 -5.08
N VAL A 37 4.52 2.16 -5.26
CA VAL A 37 5.31 3.26 -4.71
C VAL A 37 6.16 3.80 -5.84
N ASP A 38 6.10 5.10 -6.12
CA ASP A 38 6.80 5.77 -7.22
C ASP A 38 6.65 5.03 -8.56
N ASP A 39 5.41 4.70 -8.93
CA ASP A 39 5.03 3.92 -10.12
C ASP A 39 5.44 2.44 -10.13
N PHE A 40 6.20 1.96 -9.14
CA PHE A 40 6.59 0.55 -9.04
C PHE A 40 5.64 -0.25 -8.17
N LYS A 41 5.16 -1.40 -8.69
CA LYS A 41 4.37 -2.33 -7.89
C LYS A 41 5.24 -2.95 -6.81
N VAL A 42 4.98 -2.63 -5.55
CA VAL A 42 5.69 -3.20 -4.39
C VAL A 42 5.00 -4.45 -3.85
N GLY A 43 3.69 -4.60 -4.07
CA GLY A 43 2.98 -5.79 -3.63
C GLY A 43 1.48 -5.75 -3.85
N SER A 44 0.78 -6.64 -3.15
CA SER A 44 -0.68 -6.72 -3.16
C SER A 44 -1.22 -7.29 -1.86
N ILE A 45 -2.30 -6.71 -1.35
CA ILE A 45 -2.91 -7.07 -0.06
C ILE A 45 -4.33 -7.66 -0.22
N MET A 46 -4.56 -8.80 0.43
CA MET A 46 -5.87 -9.47 0.49
C MET A 46 -6.62 -9.09 1.78
N GLY A 47 -7.92 -9.39 1.82
CA GLY A 47 -8.70 -9.24 3.05
C GLY A 47 -8.15 -10.07 4.20
N GLY A 48 -8.12 -9.50 5.40
CA GLY A 48 -7.55 -10.10 6.60
C GLY A 48 -6.03 -10.03 6.72
N GLN A 49 -5.33 -9.29 5.86
CA GLN A 49 -3.87 -9.23 5.83
C GLN A 49 -3.30 -7.91 6.35
N LYS A 50 -2.04 -7.97 6.76
CA LYS A 50 -1.15 -6.85 7.05
C LYS A 50 0.14 -7.04 6.26
N GLN A 51 0.59 -6.02 5.55
CA GLN A 51 1.85 -6.00 4.83
C GLN A 51 2.66 -4.78 5.22
N THR A 52 3.97 -4.92 5.23
CA THR A 52 4.89 -3.87 5.63
C THR A 52 5.98 -3.74 4.57
N TYR A 53 6.24 -2.52 4.14
CA TYR A 53 7.19 -2.19 3.10
C TYR A 53 8.19 -1.17 3.64
N PRO A 54 9.51 -1.48 3.63
CA PRO A 54 10.51 -0.47 3.92
C PRO A 54 10.55 0.56 2.79
N LEU A 55 10.61 1.82 3.16
CA LEU A 55 10.72 2.96 2.26
C LEU A 55 11.92 3.81 2.65
N SER A 56 12.68 4.23 1.65
CA SER A 56 13.74 5.19 1.84
C SER A 56 13.19 6.50 2.41
N PRO A 57 13.96 7.24 3.21
CA PRO A 57 13.58 8.59 3.61
C PRO A 57 13.38 9.51 2.40
N GLY A 58 12.29 10.28 2.38
CA GLY A 58 11.97 11.17 1.27
C GLY A 58 10.47 11.23 0.96
N SER A 59 10.13 11.96 -0.09
CA SER A 59 8.75 12.06 -0.56
C SER A 59 8.47 10.96 -1.56
N HIS A 60 7.39 10.21 -1.34
CA HIS A 60 7.00 9.06 -2.14
C HIS A 60 5.52 9.15 -2.54
N GLU A 61 5.19 8.72 -3.76
CA GLU A 61 3.80 8.57 -4.18
C GLU A 61 3.35 7.13 -4.03
N VAL A 62 2.29 6.91 -3.24
CA VAL A 62 1.73 5.58 -2.95
C VAL A 62 0.35 5.44 -3.59
N TYR A 63 0.19 4.37 -4.35
CA TYR A 63 -1.03 4.07 -5.10
C TYR A 63 -1.66 2.77 -4.61
N PHE A 64 -2.96 2.83 -4.32
CA PHE A 64 -3.78 1.66 -4.05
C PHE A 64 -4.71 1.43 -5.23
N HIS A 65 -4.36 0.45 -6.08
CA HIS A 65 -5.11 0.13 -7.29
C HIS A 65 -6.03 -1.07 -7.04
N TYR A 66 -7.32 -0.89 -7.32
CA TYR A 66 -8.34 -1.91 -7.25
C TYR A 66 -9.31 -1.81 -8.43
N GLY A 67 -9.35 -2.84 -9.29
CA GLY A 67 -10.19 -2.83 -10.48
C GLY A 67 -9.80 -1.68 -11.42
N SER A 68 -10.73 -0.76 -11.68
CA SER A 68 -10.50 0.48 -12.44
C SER A 68 -10.28 1.72 -11.56
N LYS A 69 -10.29 1.56 -10.24
CA LYS A 69 -10.16 2.66 -9.27
C LYS A 69 -8.74 2.69 -8.71
N SER A 70 -8.23 3.91 -8.48
CA SER A 70 -6.94 4.16 -7.83
C SER A 70 -7.08 5.29 -6.82
N ASN A 71 -6.52 5.09 -5.62
CA ASN A 71 -6.32 6.16 -4.64
C ASN A 71 -4.83 6.47 -4.57
N VAL A 72 -4.47 7.76 -4.58
CA VAL A 72 -3.08 8.23 -4.61
C VAL A 72 -2.80 9.07 -3.36
N TYR A 73 -1.65 8.83 -2.73
CA TYR A 73 -1.19 9.54 -1.55
C TYR A 73 0.26 9.95 -1.72
N THR A 74 0.57 11.22 -1.49
CA THR A 74 1.94 11.69 -1.33
C THR A 74 2.33 11.57 0.14
N LEU A 75 3.45 10.93 0.42
CA LEU A 75 3.92 10.63 1.76
C LEU A 75 5.35 11.13 1.96
N ASP A 76 5.59 11.84 3.05
CA ASP A 76 6.94 12.12 3.51
C ASP A 76 7.40 11.05 4.51
N VAL A 77 8.31 10.21 4.06
CA VAL A 77 8.88 9.10 4.83
C VAL A 77 10.02 9.61 5.68
N VAL A 78 9.88 9.43 6.99
CA VAL A 78 10.88 9.80 7.99
C VAL A 78 11.55 8.53 8.55
N PRO A 79 12.88 8.51 8.73
CA PRO A 79 13.60 7.38 9.29
C PRO A 79 12.99 6.86 10.60
N GLY A 80 12.78 5.55 10.70
CA GLY A 80 12.29 4.90 11.92
C GLY A 80 10.82 5.15 12.25
N LYS A 81 10.09 5.94 11.44
CA LYS A 81 8.65 6.13 11.58
C LYS A 81 7.85 5.13 10.76
N GLN A 82 6.61 4.91 11.18
CA GLN A 82 5.65 4.06 10.46
C GLN A 82 4.49 4.90 9.95
N ILE A 83 4.24 4.79 8.65
CA ILE A 83 3.05 5.34 8.01
C ILE A 83 2.07 4.19 7.84
N VAL A 84 0.94 4.26 8.55
CA VAL A 84 -0.02 3.17 8.59
C VAL A 84 -1.24 3.53 7.75
N PHE A 85 -1.53 2.69 6.76
CA PHE A 85 -2.76 2.74 5.98
C PHE A 85 -3.65 1.57 6.32
N GLU A 86 -4.92 1.88 6.54
CA GLU A 86 -5.98 0.89 6.61
C GLU A 86 -6.85 0.99 5.36
N VAL A 87 -6.97 -0.11 4.65
CA VAL A 87 -7.75 -0.21 3.42
C VAL A 87 -9.01 -1.02 3.70
N LYS A 88 -10.17 -0.42 3.40
CA LYS A 88 -11.50 -1.01 3.63
C LYS A 88 -12.33 -0.94 2.35
N PHE A 89 -13.16 -1.95 2.11
CA PHE A 89 -14.26 -1.78 1.17
C PHE A 89 -15.46 -1.19 1.88
N LYS A 90 -16.06 -0.18 1.26
CA LYS A 90 -17.34 0.36 1.68
C LYS A 90 -18.36 0.03 0.61
N TRP A 91 -19.24 -0.92 0.91
CA TRP A 91 -20.40 -1.25 0.10
C TRP A 91 -21.51 -0.23 0.37
N LEU A 92 -21.35 1.01 -0.09
CA LEU A 92 -22.46 1.96 0.01
C LEU A 92 -23.23 2.11 -1.30
N PHE A 93 -22.61 2.20 -2.47
CA PHE A 93 -23.36 2.27 -3.75
C PHE A 93 -22.49 1.75 -4.92
N GLY A 94 -21.82 0.62 -4.69
CA GLY A 94 -20.72 0.12 -5.52
C GLY A 94 -19.52 -0.21 -4.64
N THR A 95 -18.57 -0.97 -5.17
CA THR A 95 -17.37 -1.35 -4.43
C THR A 95 -16.43 -0.13 -4.39
N ASP A 96 -16.50 0.66 -3.31
CA ASP A 96 -15.57 1.75 -3.04
C ASP A 96 -14.47 1.30 -2.10
N VAL A 97 -13.22 1.66 -2.43
CA VAL A 97 -12.06 1.46 -1.56
C VAL A 97 -11.87 2.74 -0.76
N VAL A 98 -12.02 2.64 0.56
CA VAL A 98 -11.66 3.69 1.49
C VAL A 98 -10.28 3.38 2.05
N VAL A 99 -9.37 4.32 1.93
CA VAL A 99 -8.02 4.23 2.47
C VAL A 99 -7.86 5.32 3.52
N ASN A 100 -7.62 4.90 4.76
CA ASN A 100 -7.40 5.78 5.91
C ASN A 100 -5.93 5.76 6.30
N GLN A 101 -5.28 6.92 6.35
CA GLN A 101 -3.98 7.06 6.99
C GLN A 101 -4.19 7.23 8.50
N LEU A 102 -3.65 6.31 9.30
CA LEU A 102 -3.85 6.28 10.75
C LEU A 102 -2.73 7.00 11.53
N SER A 103 -1.53 7.09 10.96
CA SER A 103 -0.37 7.77 11.57
C SER A 103 0.70 8.16 10.54
N SER A 104 1.55 9.13 10.90
CA SER A 104 2.75 9.57 10.16
C SER A 104 3.95 9.77 11.09
#